data_AF-A0A9E0VIZ4-F1
#
_entry.id   AF-A0A9E0VIZ4-F1
#
_cell.length_a   1.000
_cell.length_b   1.000
_cell.length_c   1.000
_cell.angle_alpha   90.00
_cell.angle_beta   90.00
_cell.angle_gamma   90.00
#
_symmetry.space_group_name_H-M   'P 1'
#
loop_
_entity.id
_entity.type
_entity.pdbx_description
1 polymer ?
#
loop_
_entity_poly.entity_id
_entity_poly.type
_entity_poly.pdbx_seq_one_letter_code
_entity_poly.pdbx_strand_id
1 'polypeptide(L)'
;MKHELVIHSRYAERADLAAAMRDWPEFVAGAGPDVELADRATGEMVAIRYGDGWENDYLSITTDAPGALFDRAIGGAVRVLLGFDSRIKLRLITPGDTRLDTPKFVVRDADG
;
A
#
# COMPACT_ATOMS: atom_id res chain seq x y z
N MET A 1 -14.78 7.40 7.51
CA MET A 1 -14.88 5.92 7.56
C MET A 1 -13.66 5.43 6.80
N LYS A 2 -12.85 4.54 7.38
CA LYS A 2 -11.55 4.19 6.79
C LYS A 2 -11.69 3.20 5.65
N HIS A 3 -11.06 3.51 4.53
CA HIS A 3 -10.80 2.62 3.41
C HIS A 3 -9.41 2.03 3.56
N GLU A 4 -9.25 0.74 3.25
CA GLU A 4 -7.99 0.04 3.40
C GLU A 4 -7.72 -0.86 2.18
N LEU A 5 -6.48 -0.88 1.71
CA LEU A 5 -5.99 -1.88 0.77
C LEU A 5 -4.79 -2.58 1.38
N VAL A 6 -4.83 -3.91 1.39
CA VAL A 6 -3.76 -4.77 1.89
C VAL A 6 -3.01 -5.39 0.72
N ILE A 7 -1.69 -5.25 0.72
CA ILE A 7 -0.78 -5.90 -0.23
C ILE A 7 0.00 -6.97 0.52
N HIS A 8 -0.26 -8.24 0.24
CA HIS A 8 0.52 -9.34 0.81
C HIS A 8 1.78 -9.58 0.00
N SER A 9 2.92 -9.56 0.66
CA SER A 9 4.23 -9.85 0.08
C SER A 9 5.23 -10.22 1.18
N ARG A 10 5.97 -11.32 1.00
CA ARG A 10 7.11 -11.72 1.83
C ARG A 10 8.28 -10.71 1.87
N TYR A 11 8.20 -9.65 1.07
CA TYR A 11 9.19 -8.58 1.01
C TYR A 11 8.66 -7.26 1.55
N ALA A 12 7.46 -7.24 2.16
CA ALA A 12 6.87 -5.99 2.66
C ALA A 12 7.77 -5.30 3.70
N GLU A 13 8.39 -6.04 4.63
CA GLU A 13 9.34 -5.48 5.61
C GLU A 13 10.57 -4.84 4.94
N ARG A 14 11.00 -5.37 3.79
CA ARG A 14 12.22 -4.96 3.08
C ARG A 14 12.00 -3.78 2.13
N ALA A 15 10.76 -3.41 1.86
CA ALA A 15 10.43 -2.32 0.97
C ALA A 15 10.70 -0.98 1.65
N ASP A 16 11.74 -0.26 1.24
CA ASP A 16 12.01 1.11 1.70
C ASP A 16 11.11 2.11 0.95
N LEU A 17 9.82 2.07 1.27
CA LEU A 17 8.81 2.98 0.72
C LEU A 17 9.10 4.43 1.09
N ALA A 18 9.61 4.66 2.30
CA ALA A 18 9.96 5.99 2.76
C ALA A 18 11.05 6.63 1.90
N ALA A 19 12.06 5.86 1.47
CA ALA A 19 13.05 6.34 0.50
C ALA A 19 12.43 6.53 -0.90
N ALA A 20 11.64 5.55 -1.37
CA ALA A 20 11.05 5.59 -2.71
C ALA A 20 10.05 6.74 -2.92
N MET A 21 9.39 7.19 -1.84
CA MET A 21 8.37 8.24 -1.86
C MET A 21 8.89 9.58 -1.33
N ARG A 22 10.16 9.68 -0.91
CA ARG A 22 10.71 10.86 -0.23
C ARG A 22 10.59 12.15 -1.04
N ASP A 23 10.70 12.05 -2.37
CA ASP A 23 10.63 13.19 -3.29
C ASP A 23 9.20 13.54 -3.70
N TRP A 24 8.19 12.84 -3.18
CA TRP A 24 6.80 13.15 -3.48
C TRP A 24 6.40 14.44 -2.76
N PRO A 25 5.69 15.37 -3.42
CA PRO A 25 5.24 16.59 -2.76
C PRO A 25 4.26 16.32 -1.62
N GLU A 26 3.60 15.16 -1.62
CA GLU A 26 2.70 14.71 -0.58
C GLU A 26 3.42 14.01 0.60
N PHE A 27 4.73 13.76 0.53
CA PHE A 27 5.46 13.08 1.60
C PHE A 27 5.49 13.91 2.89
N VAL A 28 4.98 13.33 3.98
CA VAL A 28 5.00 13.96 5.31
C VAL A 28 6.11 13.38 6.16
N ALA A 29 6.10 12.06 6.35
CA ALA A 29 7.01 11.34 7.21
C ALA A 29 7.05 9.85 6.84
N GLY A 30 8.08 9.14 7.30
CA GLY A 30 8.18 7.70 7.10
C GLY A 30 9.58 7.15 7.32
N ALA A 31 9.65 5.85 7.57
CA ALA A 31 10.89 5.08 7.67
C ALA A 31 10.66 3.65 7.19
N GLY A 32 11.55 3.14 6.32
CA GLY A 32 11.42 1.80 5.74
C GLY A 32 10.06 1.63 5.05
N PRO A 33 9.26 0.63 5.44
CA PRO A 33 7.97 0.36 4.80
C PRO A 33 6.84 1.30 5.24
N ASP A 34 7.03 2.06 6.31
CA ASP A 34 5.99 2.93 6.87
C ASP A 34 6.07 4.33 6.28
N VAL A 35 4.95 4.85 5.76
CA VAL A 35 4.88 6.17 5.11
C VAL A 35 3.58 6.89 5.46
N GLU A 36 3.67 8.19 5.70
CA GLU A 36 2.54 9.11 5.77
C GLU A 36 2.60 10.11 4.62
N LEU A 37 1.47 10.23 3.92
CA LEU A 37 1.28 11.12 2.78
C LEU A 37 0.09 12.06 3.03
N ALA A 38 0.19 13.29 2.56
CA ALA A 38 -0.84 14.31 2.67
C ALA A 38 -0.88 15.19 1.42
N ASP A 39 -2.03 15.23 0.74
CA ASP A 39 -2.31 16.23 -0.28
C ASP A 39 -2.98 17.44 0.40
N ARG A 40 -2.25 18.56 0.47
CA ARG A 40 -2.73 19.79 1.09
C ARG A 40 -3.84 20.49 0.30
N ALA A 41 -3.93 20.26 -1.01
CA ALA A 41 -4.93 20.89 -1.85
C ALA A 41 -6.31 20.26 -1.67
N THR A 42 -6.35 18.94 -1.48
CA THR A 42 -7.59 18.17 -1.33
C THR A 42 -7.90 17.83 0.13
N GLY A 43 -6.89 17.86 1.00
CA GLY A 43 -6.99 17.37 2.38
C GLY A 43 -6.93 15.84 2.48
N GLU A 44 -6.61 15.13 1.39
CA GLU A 44 -6.49 13.68 1.39
C GLU A 44 -5.24 13.23 2.18
N MET A 45 -5.43 12.28 3.09
CA MET A 45 -4.37 11.71 3.92
C MET A 45 -4.27 10.21 3.68
N VAL A 46 -3.07 9.70 3.41
CA VAL A 46 -2.82 8.28 3.20
C VAL A 46 -1.71 7.81 4.13
N ALA A 47 -1.95 6.70 4.82
CA ALA A 47 -0.94 6.03 5.64
C ALA A 47 -0.68 4.63 5.09
N ILE A 48 0.60 4.32 4.86
CA ILE A 48 1.09 2.98 4.54
C ILE A 48 1.79 2.44 5.78
N ARG A 49 1.37 1.25 6.24
CA ARG A 49 1.93 0.58 7.40
C ARG A 49 2.31 -0.85 7.08
N TYR A 50 3.49 -1.26 7.53
CA TYR A 50 3.85 -2.67 7.60
C TYR A 50 3.05 -3.38 8.70
N GLY A 51 2.66 -4.62 8.42
CA GLY A 51 2.14 -5.53 9.42
C GLY A 51 2.72 -6.93 9.25
N ASP A 52 3.00 -7.57 10.38
CA ASP A 52 3.40 -8.97 10.42
C ASP A 52 2.14 -9.86 10.40
N GLY A 53 2.02 -10.68 9.37
CA GLY A 53 0.95 -11.65 9.26
C GLY A 53 1.45 -13.04 9.60
N TRP A 54 0.60 -13.86 10.25
CA TRP A 54 0.95 -15.24 10.62
C TRP A 54 1.37 -16.12 9.44
N GLU A 55 0.85 -15.83 8.23
CA GLU A 55 1.21 -16.56 7.00
C GLU A 55 2.03 -15.73 6.01
N ASN A 56 1.86 -14.40 5.98
CA ASN A 56 2.62 -13.50 5.10
C ASN A 56 2.62 -12.07 5.66
N ASP A 57 3.79 -11.43 5.61
CA ASP A 57 3.94 -9.99 5.73
C ASP A 57 3.03 -9.23 4.75
N TYR A 58 2.61 -8.04 5.16
CA TYR A 58 1.75 -7.19 4.34
C TYR A 58 2.02 -5.70 4.53
N LEU A 59 1.59 -4.93 3.53
CA LEU A 59 1.42 -3.47 3.63
C LEU A 59 -0.08 -3.16 3.71
N SER A 60 -0.48 -2.38 4.70
CA SER A 60 -1.81 -1.78 4.81
C SER A 60 -1.75 -0.33 4.36
N ILE A 61 -2.51 0.00 3.32
CA ILE A 61 -2.63 1.36 2.77
C ILE A 61 -4.02 1.87 3.15
N THR A 62 -4.08 2.94 3.94
CA THR A 62 -5.31 3.43 4.55
C THR A 62 -5.56 4.89 4.25
N THR A 63 -6.84 5.26 4.12
CA THR A 63 -7.32 6.64 3.94
C THR A 63 -8.74 6.78 4.50
N ASP A 64 -9.13 7.97 4.92
CA ASP A 64 -10.53 8.26 5.29
C ASP A 64 -11.39 8.68 4.08
N ALA A 65 -10.77 9.10 2.98
CA ALA A 65 -11.42 9.57 1.77
C ALA A 65 -10.54 9.22 0.55
N PRO A 66 -10.79 8.08 -0.13
CA PRO A 66 -9.96 7.65 -1.24
C PRO A 66 -10.12 8.59 -2.43
N GLY A 67 -8.98 9.11 -2.90
CA GLY A 67 -8.84 9.97 -4.05
C GLY A 67 -7.55 9.67 -4.81
N ALA A 68 -7.03 10.68 -5.52
CA ALA A 68 -5.88 10.51 -6.40
C ALA A 68 -4.59 10.13 -5.64
N LEU A 69 -4.43 10.61 -4.40
CA LEU A 69 -3.25 10.28 -3.59
C LEU A 69 -3.29 8.82 -3.16
N PHE A 70 -4.47 8.30 -2.76
CA PHE A 70 -4.64 6.90 -2.40
C PHE A 70 -4.32 5.95 -3.56
N ASP A 71 -4.87 6.21 -4.76
CA ASP A 71 -4.60 5.42 -5.95
C ASP A 71 -3.11 5.44 -6.32
N ARG A 72 -2.48 6.62 -6.24
CA ARG A 72 -1.05 6.78 -6.52
C ARG A 72 -0.19 6.07 -5.48
N ALA A 73 -0.54 6.12 -4.20
CA ALA A 73 0.16 5.43 -3.12
C ALA A 73 0.14 3.91 -3.32
N ILE A 74 -1.00 3.35 -3.72
CA ILE A 74 -1.12 1.93 -4.10
C ILE A 74 -0.14 1.60 -5.23
N GLY A 75 -0.16 2.38 -6.32
CA GLY A 75 0.74 2.18 -7.44
C GLY A 75 2.21 2.28 -7.06
N GLY A 76 2.58 3.23 -6.20
CA GLY A 76 3.93 3.41 -5.68
C GLY A 76 4.41 2.20 -4.87
N ALA A 77 3.58 1.73 -3.93
CA ALA A 77 3.90 0.56 -3.11
C ALA A 77 4.03 -0.72 -3.96
N VAL A 78 3.10 -0.93 -4.90
CA VAL A 78 3.16 -2.03 -5.87
C VAL A 78 4.46 -2.00 -6.66
N ARG A 79 4.85 -0.84 -7.20
CA ARG A 79 6.05 -0.70 -8.02
C ARG A 79 7.33 -1.04 -7.24
N VAL A 80 7.44 -0.60 -5.99
CA VAL A 80 8.58 -0.93 -5.14
C VAL A 80 8.62 -2.44 -4.86
N LEU A 81 7.49 -3.05 -4.54
CA LEU A 81 7.42 -4.49 -4.25
C LEU A 81 7.72 -5.36 -5.47
N LEU A 82 7.30 -4.95 -6.68
CA LEU A 82 7.64 -5.64 -7.92
C LEU A 82 9.15 -5.61 -8.22
N GLY A 83 9.91 -4.68 -7.64
CA GLY A 83 11.38 -4.69 -7.66
C GLY A 83 12.00 -5.88 -6.92
N PHE A 84 11.24 -6.57 -6.07
CA PHE A 84 11.67 -7.75 -5.31
C PHE A 84 10.98 -9.05 -5.74
N ASP A 85 9.69 -8.98 -6.09
CA ASP A 85 8.87 -10.15 -6.45
C ASP A 85 7.78 -9.79 -7.44
N SER A 86 7.72 -10.52 -8.56
CA SER A 86 6.66 -10.35 -9.56
C SER A 86 5.30 -10.91 -9.10
N ARG A 87 5.22 -11.54 -7.92
CA ARG A 87 4.00 -12.11 -7.35
C ARG A 87 3.54 -11.32 -6.13
N ILE A 88 2.67 -10.35 -6.36
CA ILE A 88 1.98 -9.62 -5.29
C ILE A 88 0.48 -9.93 -5.30
N LYS A 89 -0.12 -10.02 -4.11
CA LYS A 89 -1.56 -10.21 -3.94
C LYS A 89 -2.17 -8.97 -3.33
N LEU A 90 -3.22 -8.45 -3.96
CA LEU A 90 -3.94 -7.27 -3.51
C LEU A 90 -5.31 -7.68 -2.94
N ARG A 91 -5.66 -7.11 -1.79
CA ARG A 91 -6.96 -7.26 -1.13
C ARG A 91 -7.48 -5.87 -0.75
N LEU A 92 -8.53 -5.41 -1.42
CA LEU A 92 -9.25 -4.21 -1.02
C LEU A 92 -10.22 -4.55 0.13
N ILE A 93 -10.18 -3.80 1.21
CA ILE A 93 -11.07 -3.88 2.37
C ILE A 93 -11.90 -2.60 2.39
N THR A 94 -13.18 -2.73 2.02
CA THR A 94 -14.13 -1.61 2.07
C THR A 94 -14.94 -1.65 3.36
N PRO A 95 -15.44 -0.50 3.83
CA PRO A 95 -16.39 -0.49 4.94
C PRO A 95 -17.62 -1.34 4.61
N GLY A 96 -17.87 -2.38 5.41
CA GLY A 96 -18.95 -3.35 5.20
C GLY A 96 -18.50 -4.73 4.70
N ASP A 97 -17.25 -4.87 4.22
CA ASP A 97 -16.68 -6.18 3.89
C ASP A 97 -16.39 -6.94 5.20
N THR A 98 -17.28 -7.88 5.54
CA THR A 98 -17.03 -8.85 6.61
C THR A 98 -16.02 -9.85 6.08
N ARG A 99 -14.76 -9.78 6.55
CA ARG A 99 -13.69 -10.81 6.44
C ARG A 99 -14.01 -11.97 5.47
N LEU A 100 -13.92 -11.73 4.16
CA LEU A 100 -13.93 -12.78 3.16
C LEU A 100 -12.48 -13.00 2.70
N ASP A 101 -11.92 -14.16 3.03
CA ASP A 101 -10.54 -14.60 2.78
C ASP A 101 -10.19 -14.84 1.31
N THR A 102 -10.78 -14.07 0.41
CA THR A 102 -10.55 -14.19 -1.02
C THR A 102 -9.68 -13.02 -1.50
N PRO A 103 -8.42 -13.25 -1.93
CA PRO A 103 -7.63 -12.21 -2.56
C PRO A 103 -8.33 -11.76 -3.86
N LYS A 104 -8.58 -10.46 -4.02
CA LYS A 104 -9.35 -9.94 -5.15
C LYS A 104 -8.51 -9.70 -6.40
N PHE A 105 -7.19 -9.55 -6.33
CA PHE A 105 -6.35 -9.42 -7.54
C PHE A 105 -4.94 -9.99 -7.35
N VAL A 106 -4.45 -10.73 -8.35
CA VAL A 106 -3.03 -11.09 -8.50
C VAL A 106 -2.47 -10.20 -9.60
N VAL A 107 -1.57 -9.29 -9.26
CA VAL A 107 -0.82 -8.53 -10.28
C VAL A 107 0.40 -9.39 -10.63
N ARG A 108 0.54 -9.69 -11.92
CA ARG A 108 1.74 -10.32 -12.49
C ARG A 108 2.38 -9.31 -13.42
N ASP A 109 3.69 -9.23 -13.40
CA ASP A 109 4.41 -8.53 -14.46
C ASP A 109 4.11 -9.21 -15.80
N ALA A 110 3.93 -8.42 -16.87
CA ALA A 110 3.52 -8.93 -18.17
C ALA A 110 4.66 -9.64 -18.93
N ASP A 111 5.88 -9.64 -18.37
CA ASP A 111 7.06 -10.23 -18.98
C ASP A 111 7.67 -11.30 -18.05
N GLY A 112 7.39 -12.58 -18.36
CA GLY A 112 7.95 -13.76 -17.68
C GLY A 112 7.14 -15.04 -17.87
#